data_AF-A0A1W2DRZ2-F1
#
_entry.id   AF-A0A1W2DRZ2-F1
#
_cell.length_a   1.000
_cell.length_b   1.000
_cell.length_c   1.000
_cell.angle_alpha   90.00
_cell.angle_beta   90.00
_cell.angle_gamma   90.00
#
_symmetry.space_group_name_H-M   'P 1'
#
loop_
_entity.id
_entity.type
_entity.pdbx_description
1 polymer ?
#
loop_
_entity_poly.entity_id
_entity_poly.type
_entity_poly.pdbx_seq_one_letter_code
_entity_poly.pdbx_strand_id
1 'polypeptide(L)'
;MNFKKFAVTGLSAAALIVGAASAATAAGSWQDGGWWEHGADAKWVWSEYQHNQKCHSSAVDGANGVKGSGNKRPGDLAAVRDEAALFGNEAFWNSQAPCP
;
A
#
# COMPACT_ATOMS: atom_id res chain seq x y z
N MET A 1 -49.58 2.42 -42.83
CA MET A 1 -48.32 2.77 -42.13
C MET A 1 -48.29 2.01 -40.81
N ASN A 2 -47.44 1.00 -40.66
CA ASN A 2 -47.39 0.14 -39.48
C ASN A 2 -46.20 0.50 -38.60
N PHE A 3 -46.43 1.17 -37.47
CA PHE A 3 -45.40 1.40 -36.47
C PHE A 3 -45.32 0.19 -35.53
N LYS A 4 -44.24 -0.59 -35.66
CA LYS A 4 -43.92 -1.69 -34.74
C LYS A 4 -43.35 -1.11 -33.44
N LYS A 5 -43.92 -1.54 -32.31
CA LYS A 5 -43.54 -1.13 -30.95
C LYS A 5 -42.13 -1.63 -30.62
N PHE A 6 -41.23 -0.73 -30.23
CA PHE A 6 -39.92 -1.08 -29.67
C PHE A 6 -40.10 -1.51 -28.21
N ALA A 7 -39.80 -2.78 -27.90
CA ALA A 7 -39.70 -3.26 -26.54
C ALA A 7 -38.31 -2.89 -25.99
N VAL A 8 -38.28 -2.03 -24.97
CA VAL A 8 -37.07 -1.70 -24.22
C VAL A 8 -36.93 -2.74 -23.10
N THR A 9 -36.07 -3.73 -23.29
CA THR A 9 -35.69 -4.70 -22.25
C THR A 9 -34.67 -4.04 -21.34
N GLY A 10 -35.07 -3.68 -20.12
CA GLY A 10 -34.17 -3.13 -19.11
C GLY A 10 -33.18 -4.19 -18.62
N LEU A 11 -31.91 -4.03 -18.97
CA LEU A 11 -30.82 -4.76 -18.31
C LEU A 11 -30.58 -4.12 -16.94
N SER A 12 -31.09 -4.72 -15.87
CA SER A 12 -30.63 -4.41 -14.51
C SER A 12 -29.38 -5.24 -14.25
N ALA A 13 -28.20 -4.65 -14.43
CA ALA A 13 -26.95 -5.26 -14.01
C ALA A 13 -26.87 -5.18 -12.47
N ALA A 14 -27.08 -6.30 -11.80
CA ALA A 14 -26.76 -6.41 -10.38
C ALA A 14 -25.25 -6.26 -10.23
N ALA A 15 -24.81 -5.12 -9.69
CA ALA A 15 -23.40 -4.90 -9.36
C ALA A 15 -23.01 -5.86 -8.23
N LEU A 16 -22.26 -6.91 -8.57
CA LEU A 16 -21.57 -7.75 -7.59
C LEU A 16 -20.47 -6.90 -6.95
N ILE A 17 -20.78 -6.29 -5.80
CA ILE A 17 -19.74 -5.74 -4.92
C ILE A 17 -19.09 -6.94 -4.24
N VAL A 18 -18.10 -7.53 -4.90
CA VAL A 18 -17.20 -8.50 -4.27
C VAL A 18 -16.36 -7.72 -3.28
N GLY A 19 -16.75 -7.75 -2.00
CA GLY A 19 -15.88 -7.31 -0.91
C GLY A 19 -14.69 -8.26 -0.85
N ALA A 20 -13.61 -7.91 -1.56
CA ALA A 20 -12.37 -8.67 -1.53
C ALA A 20 -11.74 -8.49 -0.14
N ALA A 21 -11.83 -9.51 0.70
CA ALA A 21 -10.90 -9.62 1.83
C ALA A 21 -9.50 -9.82 1.23
N SER A 22 -8.66 -8.77 1.28
CA SER A 22 -7.25 -8.90 0.93
C SER A 22 -6.59 -9.84 1.95
N ALA A 23 -5.93 -10.90 1.46
CA ALA A 23 -5.09 -11.71 2.32
C ALA A 23 -3.98 -10.82 2.89
N ALA A 24 -3.73 -10.88 4.20
CA ALA A 24 -2.62 -10.17 4.80
C ALA A 24 -1.31 -10.65 4.16
N THR A 25 -0.57 -9.74 3.55
CA THR A 25 0.76 -9.98 3.01
C THR A 25 1.77 -9.40 3.99
N ALA A 26 2.79 -10.17 4.33
CA ALA A 26 3.93 -9.72 5.11
C ALA A 26 5.19 -10.37 4.54
N ALA A 27 6.22 -9.58 4.29
CA ALA A 27 7.51 -10.06 3.82
C ALA A 27 8.63 -9.33 4.55
N GLY A 28 9.72 -10.06 4.80
CA GLY A 28 10.95 -9.54 5.39
C GLY A 28 12.13 -9.89 4.47
N SER A 29 13.01 -8.92 4.19
CA SER A 29 14.20 -9.14 3.37
C SER A 29 15.35 -8.20 3.70
N TRP A 30 16.59 -8.64 3.42
CA TRP A 30 17.75 -7.76 3.46
C TRP A 30 17.83 -6.92 2.17
N GLN A 31 17.84 -5.60 2.33
CA GLN A 31 17.87 -4.61 1.25
C GLN A 31 18.97 -3.60 1.50
N ASP A 32 19.93 -3.52 0.59
CA ASP A 32 21.10 -2.62 0.66
C ASP A 32 21.85 -2.63 2.02
N GLY A 33 21.88 -3.77 2.71
CA GLY A 33 22.52 -3.92 4.02
C GLY A 33 21.66 -3.52 5.23
N GLY A 34 20.40 -3.13 5.01
CA GLY A 34 19.37 -2.97 6.04
C GLY A 34 18.32 -4.09 5.99
N TRP A 35 17.59 -4.30 7.09
CA TRP A 35 16.46 -5.23 7.14
C TRP A 35 15.16 -4.46 6.86
N TRP A 36 14.36 -4.96 5.92
CA TRP A 36 13.09 -4.37 5.52
C TRP A 36 11.94 -5.34 5.75
N GLU A 37 10.99 -4.96 6.58
CA GLU A 37 9.71 -5.63 6.77
C GLU A 37 8.57 -4.76 6.23
N HIS A 38 7.68 -5.37 5.46
CA HIS A 38 6.58 -4.64 4.84
C HIS A 38 5.39 -5.55 4.56
N GLY A 39 4.24 -4.94 4.36
CA GLY A 39 3.03 -5.70 4.11
C GLY A 39 1.78 -4.85 4.02
N ALA A 40 0.67 -5.53 3.75
CA ALA A 40 -0.65 -4.96 3.83
C ALA A 40 -1.66 -6.01 4.32
N ASP A 41 -2.59 -5.61 5.17
CA ASP A 41 -3.75 -6.40 5.58
C ASP A 41 -5.06 -5.66 5.24
N ALA A 42 -6.18 -6.14 5.77
CA ALA A 42 -7.49 -5.54 5.52
C ALA A 42 -7.65 -4.12 6.12
N LYS A 43 -6.73 -3.68 6.96
CA LYS A 43 -6.80 -2.42 7.71
C LYS A 43 -5.60 -1.52 7.47
N TRP A 44 -4.41 -2.08 7.33
CA TRP A 44 -3.16 -1.33 7.30
C TRP A 44 -2.24 -1.76 6.17
N VAL A 45 -1.56 -0.80 5.56
CA VAL A 45 -0.30 -1.00 4.83
C VAL A 45 0.84 -0.47 5.69
N TRP A 46 1.96 -1.18 5.77
CA TRP A 46 3.11 -0.78 6.59
C TRP A 46 4.43 -1.02 5.88
N SER A 47 5.42 -0.21 6.27
CA SER A 47 6.81 -0.33 5.86
C SER A 47 7.73 0.00 7.02
N GLU A 48 8.58 -0.94 7.39
CA GLU A 48 9.54 -0.86 8.49
C GLU A 48 10.93 -1.19 7.96
N TYR A 49 11.81 -0.19 7.91
CA TYR A 49 13.17 -0.35 7.41
C TYR A 49 14.18 0.03 8.48
N GLN A 50 15.09 -0.90 8.79
CA GLN A 50 16.16 -0.72 9.77
C GLN A 50 17.51 -0.79 9.06
N HIS A 51 18.31 0.27 9.16
CA HIS A 51 19.66 0.28 8.61
C HIS A 51 20.68 0.84 9.63
N ASN A 52 21.73 0.08 9.93
CA ASN A 52 22.67 0.42 11.02
C ASN A 52 23.84 1.31 10.60
N GLN A 53 24.11 1.48 9.29
CA GLN A 53 25.26 2.27 8.80
C GLN A 53 24.90 3.50 7.95
N LYS A 54 23.66 3.64 7.49
CA LYS A 54 23.23 4.70 6.56
C LYS A 54 21.96 5.37 7.09
N CYS A 55 21.83 6.65 6.80
CA CYS A 55 20.58 7.36 7.00
C CYS A 55 19.55 6.82 6.00
N HIS A 56 18.33 6.59 6.48
CA HIS A 56 17.34 5.85 5.73
C HIS A 56 15.92 6.34 6.04
N SER A 57 14.94 5.88 5.26
CA SER A 57 13.53 6.19 5.44
C SER A 57 12.67 5.06 4.88
N SER A 58 11.40 5.04 5.26
CA SER A 58 10.38 4.18 4.67
C SER A 58 9.15 5.01 4.28
N ALA A 59 8.38 4.48 3.33
CA ALA A 59 7.12 5.06 2.91
C ALA A 59 6.08 3.96 2.63
N VAL A 60 4.82 4.32 2.66
CA VAL A 60 3.70 3.51 2.17
C VAL A 60 2.82 4.36 1.27
N ASP A 61 2.18 3.73 0.28
CA ASP A 61 1.07 4.31 -0.46
C ASP A 61 -0.19 3.50 -0.13
N GLY A 62 -1.11 4.14 0.60
CA GLY A 62 -2.32 3.53 1.14
C GLY A 62 -3.56 4.33 0.77
N ALA A 63 -4.62 4.19 1.55
CA ALA A 63 -5.90 4.87 1.30
C ALA A 63 -5.77 6.41 1.33
N ASN A 64 -4.80 6.95 2.07
CA ASN A 64 -4.58 8.39 2.21
C ASN A 64 -3.39 8.90 1.39
N GLY A 65 -2.99 8.14 0.36
CA GLY A 65 -1.84 8.41 -0.51
C GLY A 65 -0.50 8.15 0.17
N VAL A 66 0.58 8.67 -0.42
CA VAL A 66 1.95 8.43 0.07
C VAL A 66 2.19 9.07 1.45
N LYS A 67 2.61 8.25 2.42
CA LYS A 67 3.06 8.66 3.75
C LYS A 67 4.46 8.15 4.02
N GLY A 68 5.33 9.00 4.57
CA GLY A 68 6.72 8.66 4.90
C GLY A 68 7.01 8.68 6.41
N SER A 69 7.99 7.90 6.83
CA SER A 69 8.50 7.87 8.23
C SER A 69 9.30 9.12 8.61
N GLY A 70 9.66 9.95 7.63
CA GLY A 70 10.77 10.90 7.72
C GLY A 70 12.13 10.19 7.70
N ASN A 71 13.20 10.98 7.59
CA ASN A 71 14.56 10.46 7.56
C ASN A 71 15.01 10.05 8.97
N LYS A 72 15.70 8.92 9.05
CA LYS A 72 16.22 8.31 10.28
C LYS A 72 17.73 8.20 10.23
N ARG A 73 18.35 8.32 11.40
CA ARG A 73 19.79 8.12 11.56
C ARG A 73 20.12 6.62 11.53
N PRO A 74 21.39 6.25 11.29
CA PRO A 74 21.78 4.86 11.37
C PRO A 74 21.47 4.30 12.76
N GLY A 75 20.83 3.13 12.81
CA GLY A 75 20.42 2.47 14.06
C GLY A 75 19.02 2.81 14.55
N ASP A 76 18.38 3.87 14.05
CA ASP A 76 16.98 4.17 14.34
C ASP A 76 16.04 3.45 13.36
N LEU A 77 14.85 3.05 13.82
CA LEU A 77 13.86 2.41 12.94
C LEU A 77 13.09 3.44 12.11
N ALA A 78 13.05 3.26 10.79
CA ALA A 78 12.13 3.94 9.90
C ALA A 78 10.83 3.14 9.74
N ALA A 79 9.82 3.48 10.54
CA ALA A 79 8.50 2.83 10.50
C ALA A 79 7.41 3.83 10.09
N VAL A 80 6.52 3.38 9.20
CA VAL A 80 5.31 4.09 8.82
C VAL A 80 4.20 3.08 8.50
N ARG A 81 2.96 3.49 8.79
CA ARG A 81 1.76 2.77 8.38
C ARG A 81 0.67 3.75 7.98
N ASP A 82 -0.22 3.30 7.11
CA ASP A 82 -1.43 4.02 6.72
C ASP A 82 -2.59 3.03 6.55
N GLU A 83 -3.81 3.54 6.52
CA GLU A 83 -4.98 2.72 6.20
C GLU A 83 -4.80 2.02 4.85
N ALA A 84 -5.12 0.73 4.78
CA ALA A 84 -5.02 -0.01 3.53
C ALA A 84 -6.09 0.46 2.53
N ALA A 85 -5.68 0.76 1.31
CA ALA A 85 -6.57 0.90 0.17
C ALA A 85 -7.19 -0.46 -0.21
N LEU A 86 -8.30 -0.43 -0.93
CA LEU A 86 -8.96 -1.64 -1.44
C LEU A 86 -8.05 -2.46 -2.38
N PHE A 87 -7.16 -1.79 -3.10
CA PHE A 87 -6.18 -2.38 -4.00
C PHE A 87 -5.01 -1.41 -4.17
N GLY A 88 -3.87 -1.92 -4.65
CA GLY A 88 -2.72 -1.08 -4.99
C GLY A 88 -1.93 -0.54 -3.78
N ASN A 89 -2.01 -1.20 -2.62
CA ASN A 89 -1.15 -0.86 -1.48
C ASN A 89 0.31 -1.12 -1.83
N GLU A 90 1.17 -0.13 -1.62
CA GLU A 90 2.61 -0.25 -1.86
C GLU A 90 3.40 0.16 -0.62
N ALA A 91 4.59 -0.43 -0.48
CA ALA A 91 5.52 -0.14 0.59
C ALA A 91 6.91 0.07 0.00
N PHE A 92 7.63 1.05 0.54
CA PHE A 92 8.92 1.49 0.05
C PHE A 92 9.93 1.63 1.19
N TRP A 93 11.19 1.48 0.83
CA TRP A 93 12.35 1.74 1.66
C TRP A 93 13.36 2.60 0.88
N ASN A 94 14.21 3.32 1.60
CA ASN A 94 15.28 4.13 1.01
C ASN A 94 16.48 4.19 1.96
N SER A 95 17.63 3.71 1.52
CA SER A 95 18.92 3.72 2.25
C SER A 95 19.82 4.92 1.91
N GLN A 96 19.33 5.85 1.10
CA GLN A 96 20.04 7.04 0.62
C GLN A 96 19.35 8.33 1.07
N ALA A 97 18.59 8.27 2.17
CA ALA A 97 17.91 9.44 2.71
C ALA A 97 18.93 10.43 3.30
N PRO A 98 18.72 11.74 3.15
CA PRO A 98 19.52 12.75 3.86
C PRO A 98 19.43 12.55 5.37
N CYS A 99 20.53 12.71 6.10
CA CYS A 99 20.49 12.62 7.56
C CYS A 99 19.73 13.81 8.18
N PRO A 100 18.88 13.58 9.20
CA PRO A 100 18.14 14.63 9.91
C PRO A 100 18.99 15.40 10.93
#